data_AF-A0A4Z0LJB7-F1
#
_entry.id   AF-A0A4Z0LJB7-F1
#
_cell.length_a   1.000
_cell.length_b   1.000
_cell.length_c   1.000
_cell.angle_alpha   90.00
_cell.angle_beta   90.00
_cell.angle_gamma   90.00
#
_symmetry.space_group_name_H-M   'P 1'
#
loop_
_entity.id
_entity.type
_entity.pdbx_description
1 polymer ?
#
loop_
_entity_poly.entity_id
_entity_poly.type
_entity_poly.pdbx_seq_one_letter_code
_entity_poly.pdbx_strand_id
1 'polypeptide(L)'
;HELHHGELRKILASCVLTIGTRLHSAIISMNFGTPAIAINYEHKSAGIMQQLGLAELAIDIRHLLNGSLQSVVADTLNQLPALKAKVANAVTEERAKGFTMIKSVLDRIREEQ
;
A
#
# COMPACT_ATOMS: atom_id res chain seq x y z
N HIS A 1 24.35 9.45 -4.58
CA HIS A 1 23.46 10.61 -4.34
C HIS A 1 22.15 10.05 -3.82
N GLU A 2 22.10 9.73 -2.53
CA GLU A 2 20.93 9.13 -1.87
C GLU A 2 19.90 10.24 -1.61
N LEU A 3 18.74 10.15 -2.25
CA LEU A 3 17.62 11.04 -1.98
C LEU A 3 17.21 10.85 -0.52
N HIS A 4 17.38 11.91 0.27
CA HIS A 4 16.98 11.94 1.68
C HIS A 4 15.51 11.51 1.77
N HIS A 5 15.17 10.62 2.71
CA HIS A 5 13.82 10.04 2.85
C HIS A 5 12.68 11.07 2.86
N GLY A 6 12.95 12.34 3.21
CA GLY A 6 12.00 13.44 3.14
C GLY A 6 11.58 13.87 1.73
N GLU A 7 12.50 13.87 0.76
CA GLU A 7 12.20 14.32 -0.60
C GLU A 7 11.40 13.28 -1.37
N LEU A 8 11.75 12.00 -1.20
CA LEU A 8 11.00 10.88 -1.77
C LEU A 8 9.54 10.90 -1.30
N ARG A 9 9.28 11.24 -0.04
CA ARG A 9 7.91 11.40 0.49
C ARG A 9 7.12 12.48 -0.25
N LYS A 10 7.72 13.66 -0.46
CA LYS A 10 7.06 14.76 -1.17
C LYS A 10 6.73 14.40 -2.61
N ILE A 11 7.66 13.72 -3.29
CA ILE A 11 7.48 13.26 -4.66
C ILE A 11 6.34 12.25 -4.73
N LEU A 12 6.34 11.21 -3.90
CA LEU A 12 5.29 10.18 -3.90
C LEU A 12 3.91 10.74 -3.52
N ALA A 13 3.84 11.68 -2.59
CA ALA A 13 2.58 12.33 -2.21
C ALA A 13 2.03 13.26 -3.31
N SER A 14 2.89 13.79 -4.19
CA SER A 14 2.46 14.60 -5.33
C SER A 14 1.92 13.77 -6.50
N CYS A 15 2.14 12.46 -6.49
CA CYS A 15 1.66 11.56 -7.54
C CYS A 15 0.17 11.26 -7.38
N VAL A 16 -0.51 11.02 -8.51
CA VAL A 16 -1.91 10.55 -8.52
C VAL A 16 -2.00 9.04 -8.33
N LEU A 17 -1.00 8.29 -8.78
CA LEU A 17 -0.86 6.84 -8.69
C LEU A 17 0.64 6.50 -8.70
N THR A 18 1.06 5.56 -7.86
CA THR A 18 2.43 5.02 -7.87
C THR A 18 2.43 3.62 -8.47
N ILE A 19 3.43 3.29 -9.31
CA ILE A 19 3.65 1.93 -9.81
C ILE A 19 5.07 1.54 -9.42
N GLY A 20 5.22 0.45 -8.67
CA GLY A 20 6.53 0.02 -8.18
C GLY A 20 6.69 -1.49 -8.13
N THR A 21 7.91 -1.97 -8.40
CA THR A 21 8.29 -3.39 -8.28
C THR A 21 8.70 -3.79 -6.85
N ARG A 22 8.79 -2.82 -5.94
CA ARG A 22 9.17 -3.02 -4.53
C ARG A 22 8.04 -2.58 -3.61
N LEU A 23 7.64 -3.48 -2.72
CA LEU A 23 6.53 -3.27 -1.79
C LEU A 23 6.68 -2.03 -0.91
N HIS A 24 7.90 -1.74 -0.44
CA HIS A 24 8.15 -0.58 0.42
C HIS A 24 7.71 0.74 -0.21
N SER A 25 7.94 0.92 -1.52
CA SER A 25 7.50 2.12 -2.23
C SER A 25 5.97 2.22 -2.30
N ALA A 26 5.28 1.09 -2.46
CA ALA A 26 3.82 1.04 -2.47
C ALA A 26 3.22 1.37 -1.09
N ILE A 27 3.75 0.77 -0.02
CA ILE A 27 3.30 1.03 1.36
C ILE A 27 3.54 2.50 1.74
N ILE A 28 4.69 3.07 1.40
CA ILE A 28 5.01 4.47 1.68
C ILE A 28 4.02 5.37 0.93
N SER A 29 3.81 5.13 -0.36
CA SER A 29 2.85 5.89 -1.18
C SER A 29 1.43 5.87 -0.59
N MET A 30 0.94 4.67 -0.21
CA MET A 30 -0.39 4.50 0.36
C MET A 30 -0.56 5.19 1.72
N ASN A 31 0.49 5.19 2.56
CA ASN A 31 0.47 5.92 3.82
C ASN A 31 0.31 7.44 3.67
N PHE A 32 0.61 7.98 2.48
CA PHE A 32 0.41 9.39 2.13
C PHE A 32 -0.87 9.63 1.30
N GLY A 33 -1.73 8.62 1.17
CA GLY A 33 -3.00 8.73 0.44
C GLY A 33 -2.88 8.61 -1.08
N THR A 34 -1.70 8.26 -1.58
CA THR A 34 -1.49 7.98 -3.01
C THR A 34 -1.63 6.48 -3.25
N PRO A 35 -2.66 6.02 -3.99
CA PRO A 35 -2.80 4.61 -4.36
C PRO A 35 -1.56 4.09 -5.05
N ALA A 36 -1.26 2.80 -4.87
CA ALA A 36 -0.06 2.20 -5.44
C ALA A 36 -0.33 0.81 -6.00
N ILE A 37 0.10 0.59 -7.24
CA ILE A 37 0.20 -0.73 -7.86
C ILE A 37 1.55 -1.33 -7.47
N ALA A 38 1.52 -2.49 -6.82
CA ALA A 38 2.71 -3.27 -6.50
C ALA A 38 2.88 -4.40 -7.53
N ILE A 39 3.92 -4.29 -8.35
CA ILE A 39 4.33 -5.34 -9.29
C ILE A 39 5.17 -6.36 -8.52
N ASN A 40 4.68 -7.59 -8.44
CA ASN A 40 5.21 -8.60 -7.54
C ASN A 40 5.99 -9.69 -8.29
N TYR A 41 7.17 -10.03 -7.76
CA TYR A 41 7.96 -11.21 -8.15
C TYR A 41 7.68 -12.42 -7.24
N GLU A 42 7.28 -12.19 -5.97
CA GLU A 42 6.99 -13.23 -4.97
C GLU A 42 5.75 -12.90 -4.11
N HIS A 43 5.18 -13.94 -3.48
CA HIS A 43 3.89 -13.93 -2.76
C HIS A 43 3.76 -12.96 -1.57
N LYS A 44 4.86 -12.40 -1.03
CA LYS A 44 4.81 -11.53 0.16
C LYS A 44 4.04 -10.23 -0.06
N SER A 45 4.28 -9.58 -1.20
CA SER A 45 3.61 -8.32 -1.53
C SER A 45 2.12 -8.51 -1.81
N ALA A 46 1.75 -9.64 -2.41
CA ALA A 46 0.35 -9.99 -2.64
C ALA A 46 -0.39 -10.23 -1.31
N GLY A 47 0.25 -10.94 -0.37
CA GLY A 47 -0.31 -11.19 0.96
C GLY A 47 -0.59 -9.92 1.76
N ILE A 48 0.32 -8.93 1.72
CA ILE A 48 0.14 -7.66 2.42
C ILE A 48 -0.98 -6.82 1.78
N MET A 49 -1.02 -6.75 0.44
CA MET A 49 -2.12 -6.08 -0.25
C MET A 49 -3.48 -6.73 0.05
N GLN A 50 -3.51 -8.06 0.17
CA GLN A 50 -4.70 -8.80 0.56
C GLN A 50 -5.12 -8.53 2.01
N GLN A 51 -4.17 -8.44 2.94
CA GLN A 51 -4.43 -8.05 4.33
C GLN A 51 -5.00 -6.63 4.45
N LEU A 52 -4.57 -5.72 3.55
CA LEU A 52 -5.10 -4.36 3.43
C LEU A 52 -6.43 -4.28 2.66
N GLY A 53 -6.96 -5.39 2.13
CA GLY A 53 -8.17 -5.40 1.31
C GLY A 53 -8.02 -4.77 -0.08
N LEU A 54 -6.77 -4.64 -0.55
CA LEU A 54 -6.35 -3.99 -1.81
C LEU A 54 -5.72 -5.00 -2.77
N ALA A 55 -6.20 -6.25 -2.78
CA ALA A 55 -5.63 -7.34 -3.57
C ALA A 55 -5.60 -7.01 -5.08
N GLU A 56 -6.56 -6.22 -5.56
CA GLU A 56 -6.63 -5.76 -6.94
C GLU A 56 -5.45 -4.87 -7.36
N LEU A 57 -4.73 -4.27 -6.39
CA LEU A 57 -3.54 -3.45 -6.65
C LEU A 57 -2.23 -4.26 -6.61
N ALA A 58 -2.31 -5.56 -6.32
CA ALA A 58 -1.18 -6.47 -6.44
C ALA A 58 -1.18 -7.11 -7.83
N ILE A 59 -0.25 -6.68 -8.68
CA ILE A 59 -0.12 -7.19 -10.04
C ILE A 59 1.04 -8.17 -10.12
N ASP A 60 0.80 -9.35 -10.68
CA ASP A 60 1.85 -10.31 -10.99
C ASP A 60 2.71 -9.82 -12.16
N ILE A 61 4.04 -9.92 -12.05
CA ILE A 61 4.94 -9.46 -13.11
C ILE A 61 4.69 -10.11 -14.48
N ARG A 62 4.08 -11.30 -14.55
CA ARG A 62 3.69 -11.94 -15.82
C ARG A 62 2.70 -11.08 -16.62
N HIS A 63 1.92 -10.23 -15.95
CA HIS A 63 1.01 -9.27 -16.58
C HIS A 63 1.78 -8.09 -17.22
N LEU A 64 3.02 -7.85 -16.80
CA LEU A 64 3.93 -6.91 -17.46
C LEU A 64 4.39 -7.46 -18.82
N LEU A 65 4.62 -8.78 -18.88
CA LEU A 65 5.20 -9.46 -20.04
C LEU A 65 4.20 -9.68 -21.19
N ASN A 66 2.90 -9.60 -20.91
CA ASN A 66 1.83 -9.81 -21.90
C ASN A 66 1.11 -8.51 -22.32
N GLY A 67 1.58 -7.34 -21.89
CA GLY A 67 1.00 -6.04 -22.24
C GLY A 67 -0.27 -5.65 -21.48
N SER A 68 -0.81 -6.51 -20.61
CA SER A 68 -2.06 -6.25 -19.88
C SER A 68 -1.96 -5.14 -18.82
N LEU A 69 -0.75 -4.74 -18.42
CA LEU A 69 -0.53 -3.64 -17.47
C LEU A 69 -1.22 -2.33 -17.88
N GLN A 70 -1.26 -2.03 -19.19
CA GLN A 70 -1.86 -0.80 -19.71
C GLN A 70 -3.35 -0.71 -19.36
N SER A 71 -4.09 -1.82 -19.50
CA SER A 71 -5.50 -1.90 -19.11
C SER A 71 -5.65 -1.67 -17.61
N VAL A 72 -4.83 -2.35 -16.79
CA VAL A 72 -4.95 -2.25 -15.33
C VAL A 72 -4.67 -0.83 -14.84
N VAL A 73 -3.67 -0.16 -15.42
CA VAL A 73 -3.39 1.25 -15.09
C VAL A 73 -4.55 2.15 -15.50
N ALA A 74 -5.11 1.97 -16.70
CA ALA A 74 -6.25 2.73 -17.17
C ALA A 74 -7.48 2.55 -16.26
N ASP A 75 -7.79 1.30 -15.91
CA ASP A 75 -8.90 0.95 -15.02
C ASP A 75 -8.71 1.55 -13.62
N THR A 76 -7.48 1.47 -13.09
CA THR A 76 -7.11 2.05 -11.79
C THR A 76 -7.28 3.57 -11.78
N LEU A 77 -6.87 4.25 -12.86
CA LEU A 77 -7.01 5.70 -12.99
C LEU A 77 -8.47 6.13 -13.11
N ASN A 78 -9.31 5.36 -13.82
CA ASN A 78 -10.74 5.63 -13.92
C ASN A 78 -11.46 5.51 -12.57
N GLN A 79 -10.96 4.67 -11.67
CA GLN A 79 -11.53 4.44 -10.34
C GLN A 79 -10.85 5.26 -9.23
N LEU A 80 -9.94 6.17 -9.60
CA LEU A 80 -9.00 6.78 -8.66
C LEU A 80 -9.67 7.48 -7.45
N PRO A 81 -10.79 8.22 -7.57
CA PRO A 81 -11.44 8.83 -6.41
C PRO A 81 -11.92 7.80 -5.39
N ALA A 82 -12.56 6.72 -5.85
CA ALA A 82 -13.04 5.64 -5.00
C ALA A 82 -11.85 4.88 -4.37
N LEU A 83 -10.80 4.65 -5.16
CA LEU A 83 -9.61 3.96 -4.69
C LEU A 83 -8.84 4.75 -3.63
N LYS A 84 -8.75 6.08 -3.78
CA LYS A 84 -8.16 6.96 -2.76
C LYS A 84 -8.88 6.85 -1.42
N ALA A 85 -10.21 6.86 -1.43
CA ALA A 85 -11.01 6.66 -0.23
C ALA A 85 -10.78 5.27 0.38
N LYS A 86 -10.76 4.23 -0.46
CA LYS A 86 -10.50 2.85 -0.03
C LYS A 86 -9.12 2.70 0.62
N VAL A 87 -8.07 3.24 0.00
CA VAL A 87 -6.69 3.22 0.53
C VAL A 87 -6.61 3.97 1.85
N ALA A 88 -7.23 5.15 1.96
CA ALA A 88 -7.23 5.93 3.21
C ALA A 88 -7.91 5.16 4.36
N ASN A 89 -9.04 4.51 4.09
CA ASN A 89 -9.74 3.68 5.07
C ASN A 89 -8.88 2.47 5.48
N ALA A 90 -8.34 1.73 4.51
CA ALA A 90 -7.49 0.56 4.77
C ALA A 90 -6.27 0.90 5.63
N VAL A 91 -5.59 2.01 5.34
CA VAL A 91 -4.45 2.48 6.14
C VAL A 91 -4.88 2.88 7.55
N THR A 92 -6.04 3.53 7.68
CA THR A 92 -6.58 3.94 8.99
C THR A 92 -6.95 2.74 9.85
N GLU A 93 -7.63 1.76 9.27
CA GLU A 93 -7.98 0.50 9.93
C GLU A 93 -6.74 -0.28 10.37
N GLU A 94 -5.73 -0.36 9.51
CA GLU A 94 -4.50 -1.08 9.84
C GLU A 94 -3.74 -0.41 10.99
N ARG A 95 -3.69 0.94 11.01
CA ARG A 95 -3.16 1.68 12.16
C ARG A 95 -3.95 1.40 13.44
N ALA A 96 -5.28 1.41 13.37
CA ALA A 96 -6.15 1.15 14.52
C ALA A 96 -5.97 -0.27 15.08
N LYS A 97 -5.83 -1.28 14.21
CA LYS A 97 -5.49 -2.66 14.62
C LYS A 97 -4.15 -2.71 15.34
N GLY A 98 -3.13 -2.05 14.79
CA GLY A 98 -1.80 -1.94 15.42
C GLY A 98 -1.87 -1.32 16.82
N PHE A 99 -2.60 -0.22 16.98
CA PHE A 99 -2.80 0.41 18.30
C PHE A 99 -3.55 -0.49 19.28
N THR A 100 -4.60 -1.18 18.82
CA THR A 100 -5.39 -2.11 19.65
C THR A 100 -4.51 -3.27 20.15
N MET A 101 -3.66 -3.79 19.28
CA MET A 101 -2.73 -4.88 19.62
C MET A 101 -1.71 -4.43 20.67
N ILE A 102 -1.10 -3.24 20.50
CA ILE A 102 -0.18 -2.66 21.50
C ILE A 102 -0.89 -2.47 22.84
N LYS A 103 -2.11 -1.92 22.84
CA LYS A 103 -2.91 -1.73 24.05
C LYS A 103 -3.14 -3.06 24.77
N SER A 104 -3.52 -4.11 24.03
CA SER A 104 -3.75 -5.44 24.62
C SER A 104 -2.51 -6.04 25.29
N VAL A 105 -1.31 -5.78 24.75
CA VAL A 105 -0.05 -6.23 25.36
C VAL A 105 0.24 -5.45 26.65
N LEU A 106 0.02 -4.13 26.64
CA LEU A 106 0.20 -3.29 27.82
C LEU A 106 -0.77 -3.63 28.95
N ASP A 107 -2.02 -3.92 28.62
CA ASP A 107 -3.04 -4.29 29.61
C ASP A 107 -2.67 -5.63 30.28
N ARG A 108 -2.21 -6.63 29.51
CA ARG A 108 -1.72 -7.91 30.07
C ARG A 108 -0.52 -7.75 31.01
N ILE A 109 0.44 -6.89 30.68
CA ILE A 109 1.60 -6.61 31.56
C ILE A 109 1.15 -5.98 32.87
N ARG A 110 0.08 -5.18 32.87
CA ARG A 110 -0.47 -4.54 34.08
C ARG A 110 -1.26 -5.50 34.96
N GLU A 111 -1.90 -6.52 34.37
CA GLU A 111 -2.64 -7.54 35.12
C GLU A 111 -1.73 -8.59 35.77
N GLU A 112 -0.49 -8.74 35.28
CA GLU A 112 0.53 -9.64 35.82
C GLU A 112 1.40 -8.99 36.94
N GLN A 113 1.09 -7.76 37.36
CA GLN A 113 1.73 -7.03 38.48
C GLN A 113 0.77 -6.88 39.67
#